data_AF-A0A7S1HD43-F1
#
_entry.id   AF-A0A7S1HD43-F1
#
_cell.length_a   1.000
_cell.length_b   1.000
_cell.length_c   1.000
_cell.angle_alpha   90.00
_cell.angle_beta   90.00
_cell.angle_gamma   90.00
#
_symmetry.space_group_name_H-M   'P 1'
#
loop_
_entity.id
_entity.type
_entity.pdbx_description
1 polymer ?
#
loop_
_entity_poly.entity_id
_entity_poly.type
_entity_poly.pdbx_seq_one_letter_code
_entity_poly.pdbx_strand_id
1 'polypeptide(L)'
;GGGEEAAEGSEKPVDEWLEVLARYPGLSKEDKEVIPERSFMDAVAAIHEKQKEELHNLVEEYYNNLGEREITRKKGDPACTPTRYIPDSLEEFDEKNEASLTELHDAAVEYLKAKVRIFRSQIAKLSTMMPRVAASLFSDISERARKREKTSLKVLRDRYEDEQGEWMVTRDANNANLKPSLGNENARPELEALCVREGERHEQAVTATDDALINALDIMGKESWSLYNEVLHGASQLLALFDTTVQPADLVQTDEDVVAQRKTLITLLKEYVKIEAEGEQPPPPEGKAFHTREYKGVKQGKLGATPVFLTLQAMEEDAAAGAVTVLAGIDKGMTDPITSNDTPNHAHVIKSRDRVLSQYTQHFALDVENLIRHFSAIKREEQRWYQNWNSLVESLKEK
;
A
#
# COMPACT_ATOMS: atom_id res chain seq x y z
N GLY A 1 20.84 -43.90 22.41
CA GLY A 1 22.01 -43.25 21.78
C GLY A 1 21.62 -42.88 20.37
N GLY A 2 21.75 -41.61 20.01
CA GLY A 2 21.30 -41.03 18.74
C GLY A 2 20.51 -39.75 19.00
N GLY A 3 21.23 -38.66 19.25
CA GLY A 3 20.68 -37.35 19.61
C GLY A 3 20.50 -36.42 18.41
N GLU A 4 19.60 -35.46 18.59
CA GLU A 4 19.26 -34.34 17.73
C GLU A 4 20.43 -33.36 17.56
N GLU A 5 20.63 -32.86 16.33
CA GLU A 5 21.36 -31.61 16.09
C GLU A 5 20.41 -30.60 15.44
N ALA A 6 20.26 -29.48 16.14
CA ALA A 6 19.51 -28.31 15.75
C ALA A 6 20.29 -27.47 14.72
N ALA A 7 19.60 -26.96 13.70
CA ALA A 7 20.17 -26.04 12.72
C ALA A 7 20.29 -24.63 13.32
N GLU A 8 21.53 -24.26 13.67
CA GLU A 8 21.93 -22.90 14.02
C GLU A 8 21.84 -21.96 12.80
N GLY A 9 21.17 -20.83 13.00
CA GLY A 9 21.15 -19.73 12.05
C GLY A 9 22.52 -19.09 11.95
N SER A 10 23.08 -19.09 10.74
CA SER A 10 24.32 -18.40 10.42
C SER A 10 24.11 -16.88 10.48
N GLU A 11 24.37 -16.28 11.64
CA GLU A 11 24.70 -14.86 11.74
C GLU A 11 25.94 -14.61 10.89
N LYS A 12 25.78 -13.83 9.82
CA LYS A 12 26.95 -13.38 9.05
C LYS A 12 27.82 -12.50 9.95
N PRO A 13 29.15 -12.65 9.90
CA PRO A 13 30.04 -11.94 10.81
C PRO A 13 29.91 -10.43 10.56
N VAL A 14 29.80 -9.68 11.66
CA VAL A 14 29.84 -8.21 11.71
C VAL A 14 31.03 -7.64 10.91
N ASP A 15 32.08 -8.43 10.71
CA ASP A 15 33.29 -8.08 9.96
C ASP A 15 33.07 -7.86 8.46
N GLU A 16 32.09 -8.54 7.83
CA GLU A 16 31.77 -8.31 6.40
C GLU A 16 31.15 -6.91 6.17
N TRP A 17 30.45 -6.38 7.17
CA TRP A 17 29.87 -5.03 7.10
C TRP A 17 30.92 -3.94 7.25
N LEU A 18 32.00 -4.20 7.98
CA LEU A 18 33.10 -3.26 8.16
C LEU A 18 33.90 -3.05 6.87
N GLU A 19 34.09 -4.10 6.06
CA GLU A 19 34.74 -3.96 4.75
C GLU A 19 33.88 -3.20 3.73
N VAL A 20 32.55 -3.33 3.80
CA VAL A 20 31.62 -2.56 2.97
C VAL A 20 31.62 -1.08 3.37
N LEU A 21 31.65 -0.78 4.68
CA LEU A 21 31.75 0.59 5.19
C LEU A 21 33.09 1.26 4.83
N ALA A 22 34.19 0.51 4.80
CA ALA A 22 35.50 1.01 4.40
C ALA A 22 35.57 1.47 2.92
N ARG A 23 34.68 0.97 2.05
CA ARG A 23 34.56 1.43 0.65
C ARG A 23 33.83 2.77 0.51
N TYR A 24 33.16 3.24 1.56
CA TYR A 24 32.40 4.49 1.58
C TYR A 24 32.84 5.35 2.79
N PRO A 25 33.99 6.05 2.70
CA PRO A 25 34.61 6.77 3.82
C PRO A 25 33.79 7.96 4.37
N GLY A 26 32.56 8.19 3.88
CA GLY A 26 31.64 9.22 4.38
C GLY A 26 30.49 8.69 5.27
N LEU A 27 30.39 7.36 5.45
CA LEU A 27 29.31 6.67 6.18
C LEU A 27 29.69 6.13 7.57
N SER A 28 30.96 6.22 7.99
CA SER A 28 31.32 5.94 9.38
C SER A 28 30.75 7.05 10.29
N LYS A 29 30.16 6.65 11.42
CA LYS A 29 29.83 7.56 12.54
C LYS A 29 31.10 7.93 13.32
N GLU A 30 32.17 8.25 12.63
CA GLU A 30 33.25 8.99 13.27
C GLU A 30 32.83 10.44 13.31
N ASP A 31 33.02 11.05 14.48
CA ASP A 31 32.63 12.41 14.83
C ASP A 31 33.02 13.38 13.72
N LYS A 32 32.09 13.62 12.79
CA LYS A 32 32.15 14.80 11.94
C LYS A 32 32.07 15.94 12.95
N GLU A 33 33.14 16.72 13.04
CA GLU A 33 33.09 18.03 13.66
C GLU A 33 31.76 18.64 13.25
N VAL A 34 30.93 18.97 14.24
CA VAL A 34 29.68 19.67 14.00
C VAL A 34 30.10 21.03 13.47
N ILE A 35 30.28 21.11 12.15
CA ILE A 35 30.44 22.36 11.44
C ILE A 35 29.16 23.11 11.82
N PRO A 36 29.26 24.25 12.54
CA PRO A 36 28.07 24.99 12.92
C PRO A 36 27.28 25.25 11.63
N GLU A 37 25.99 24.92 11.65
CA GLU A 37 25.07 25.13 10.54
C GLU A 37 25.06 26.64 10.20
N ARG A 38 26.00 27.08 9.38
CA ARG A 38 25.96 28.39 8.76
C ARG A 38 24.86 28.30 7.72
N SER A 39 23.90 29.21 7.79
CA SER A 39 22.92 29.36 6.72
C SER A 39 23.66 29.57 5.41
N PHE A 40 23.09 29.11 4.28
CA PHE A 40 23.65 29.42 2.97
C PHE A 40 23.87 30.93 2.80
N MET A 41 23.00 31.75 3.39
CA MET A 41 23.14 33.21 3.42
C MET A 41 24.39 33.66 4.19
N ASP A 42 24.69 33.02 5.32
CA ASP A 42 25.91 33.31 6.10
C ASP A 42 27.16 32.89 5.35
N ALA A 43 27.09 31.78 4.58
CA ALA A 43 28.19 31.34 3.72
C ALA A 43 28.41 32.29 2.54
N VAL A 44 27.34 32.76 1.89
CA VAL A 44 27.42 33.75 0.81
C VAL A 44 27.96 35.08 1.33
N ALA A 45 27.50 35.54 2.50
CA ALA A 45 28.00 36.75 3.13
C ALA A 45 29.48 36.62 3.54
N ALA A 46 29.89 35.47 4.08
CA ALA A 46 31.29 35.22 4.43
C ALA A 46 32.21 35.17 3.19
N ILE A 47 31.73 34.61 2.07
CA ILE A 47 32.46 34.63 0.80
C ILE A 47 32.55 36.08 0.27
N HIS A 48 31.46 36.84 0.35
CA HIS A 48 31.43 38.24 -0.06
C HIS A 48 32.47 39.08 0.70
N GLU A 49 32.49 39.01 2.03
CA GLU A 49 33.45 39.74 2.85
C GLU A 49 34.89 39.32 2.56
N LYS A 50 35.14 38.00 2.44
CA LYS A 50 36.47 37.49 2.10
C LYS A 50 36.95 38.00 0.73
N GLN A 51 36.08 37.99 -0.27
CA GLN A 51 36.42 38.49 -1.60
C GLN A 51 36.61 40.01 -1.61
N LYS A 52 35.86 40.75 -0.79
CA LYS A 52 36.03 42.19 -0.61
C LYS A 52 37.41 42.52 -0.05
N GLU A 53 37.84 41.82 1.00
CA GLU A 53 39.19 41.98 1.59
C GLU A 53 40.30 41.60 0.60
N GLU A 54 40.17 40.47 -0.09
CA GLU A 54 41.16 40.02 -1.09
C GLU A 54 41.30 41.00 -2.27
N LEU A 55 40.18 41.52 -2.77
CA LEU A 55 40.18 42.51 -3.85
C LEU A 55 40.73 43.85 -3.40
N HIS A 56 40.39 44.31 -2.19
CA HIS A 56 40.93 45.55 -1.63
C HIS A 56 42.46 45.47 -1.50
N ASN A 57 42.99 44.39 -0.92
CA ASN A 57 44.43 44.17 -0.79
C ASN A 57 45.15 44.15 -2.16
N LEU A 58 44.54 43.52 -3.18
CA LEU A 58 45.09 43.47 -4.54
C LEU A 58 45.12 44.85 -5.20
N VAL A 59 44.06 45.65 -5.01
CA VAL A 59 43.96 47.02 -5.52
C VAL A 59 44.96 47.92 -4.81
N GLU A 60 45.09 47.81 -3.49
CA GLU A 60 46.06 48.53 -2.69
C GLU A 60 47.50 48.22 -3.14
N GLU A 61 47.82 46.94 -3.34
CA GLU A 61 49.12 46.52 -3.88
C GLU A 61 49.38 47.08 -5.29
N TYR A 62 48.36 47.10 -6.15
CA TYR A 62 48.47 47.66 -7.49
C TYR A 62 48.78 49.17 -7.47
N TYR A 63 48.04 49.97 -6.69
CA TYR A 63 48.26 51.42 -6.61
C TYR A 63 49.57 51.78 -5.90
N ASN A 64 49.96 51.03 -4.86
CA ASN A 64 51.25 51.22 -4.19
C ASN A 64 52.44 50.92 -5.11
N ASN A 65 52.30 49.95 -6.02
CA ASN A 65 53.33 49.56 -6.99
C ASN A 65 53.26 50.32 -8.33
N LEU A 66 52.29 51.22 -8.52
CA LEU A 66 52.07 51.94 -9.78
C LEU A 66 53.21 52.93 -10.10
N GLY A 67 53.77 53.59 -9.08
CA GLY A 67 54.88 54.55 -9.23
C GLY A 67 54.53 55.71 -10.20
N GLU A 68 55.41 55.98 -11.17
CA GLU A 68 55.20 57.00 -12.23
C GLU A 68 54.50 56.44 -13.49
N ARG A 69 54.05 55.17 -13.49
CA ARG A 69 53.46 54.54 -14.69
C ARG A 69 52.03 55.02 -14.90
N GLU A 70 51.69 55.39 -16.13
CA GLU A 70 50.32 55.72 -16.48
C GLU A 70 49.41 54.48 -16.46
N ILE A 71 48.19 54.64 -15.93
CA ILE A 71 47.15 53.61 -15.96
C ILE A 71 46.86 53.21 -17.42
N THR A 72 46.91 51.91 -17.69
CA THR A 72 46.87 51.35 -19.05
C THR A 72 45.48 51.31 -19.68
N ARG A 73 44.41 51.58 -18.92
CA ARG A 73 43.01 51.49 -19.36
C ARG A 73 42.15 52.60 -18.74
N LYS A 74 42.40 53.83 -19.17
CA LYS A 74 41.74 55.04 -18.66
C LYS A 74 40.30 55.17 -19.15
N LYS A 75 39.49 55.89 -18.39
CA LYS A 75 38.11 56.24 -18.74
C LYS A 75 38.08 57.07 -20.04
N GLY A 76 37.41 56.57 -21.08
CA GLY A 76 37.28 57.25 -22.38
C GLY A 76 38.23 56.78 -23.49
N ASP A 77 39.11 55.81 -23.22
CA ASP A 77 39.93 55.16 -24.25
C ASP A 77 39.03 54.35 -25.21
N PRO A 78 39.10 54.53 -26.55
CA PRO A 78 38.24 53.84 -27.52
C PRO A 78 38.27 52.31 -27.42
N ALA A 79 39.32 51.74 -26.83
CA ALA A 79 39.46 50.29 -26.61
C ALA A 79 38.86 49.79 -25.29
N CYS A 80 38.34 50.68 -24.42
CA CYS A 80 37.93 50.36 -23.07
C CYS A 80 36.40 50.37 -22.89
N THR A 81 35.83 49.25 -22.42
CA THR A 81 34.41 49.16 -22.07
C THR A 81 34.17 49.63 -20.63
N PRO A 82 32.94 50.06 -20.27
CA PRO A 82 32.60 50.44 -18.89
C PRO A 82 32.94 49.35 -17.84
N THR A 83 32.90 48.09 -18.25
CA THR A 83 33.29 46.95 -17.42
C THR A 83 34.81 46.78 -17.25
N ARG A 84 35.63 47.25 -18.21
CA ARG A 84 37.07 46.95 -18.29
C ARG A 84 38.02 48.11 -17.95
N TYR A 85 37.49 49.32 -17.72
CA TYR A 85 38.34 50.45 -17.33
C TYR A 85 38.82 50.32 -15.89
N ILE A 86 40.02 50.83 -15.62
CA ILE A 86 40.61 50.93 -14.29
C ILE A 86 40.35 52.37 -13.85
N PRO A 87 39.61 52.60 -12.74
CA PRO A 87 39.44 53.92 -12.16
C PRO A 87 40.77 54.63 -11.84
N ASP A 88 40.73 55.93 -11.58
CA ASP A 88 41.96 56.73 -11.40
C ASP A 88 42.42 56.76 -9.93
N SER A 89 41.54 56.37 -8.99
CA SER A 89 41.83 56.29 -7.55
C SER A 89 41.54 54.91 -6.96
N LEU A 90 42.18 54.62 -5.83
CA LEU A 90 41.91 53.42 -5.04
C LEU A 90 40.44 53.36 -4.60
N GLU A 91 39.92 54.47 -4.07
CA GLU A 91 38.52 54.59 -3.62
C GLU A 91 37.52 54.27 -4.74
N GLU A 92 37.72 54.82 -5.96
CA GLU A 92 36.82 54.54 -7.08
C GLU A 92 36.93 53.08 -7.59
N PHE A 93 38.09 52.44 -7.43
CA PHE A 93 38.28 51.03 -7.76
C PHE A 93 37.60 50.13 -6.73
N ASP A 94 37.73 50.45 -5.44
CA ASP A 94 37.04 49.75 -4.37
C ASP A 94 35.51 49.87 -4.50
N GLU A 95 34.97 51.06 -4.81
CA GLU A 95 33.54 51.25 -5.09
C GLU A 95 33.08 50.39 -6.29
N LYS A 96 33.90 50.31 -7.35
CA LYS A 96 33.59 49.48 -8.52
C LYS A 96 33.62 47.98 -8.20
N ASN A 97 34.57 47.53 -7.38
CA ASN A 97 34.65 46.15 -6.91
C ASN A 97 33.47 45.82 -5.99
N GLU A 98 33.13 46.71 -5.06
CA GLU A 98 31.99 46.55 -4.15
C GLU A 98 30.68 46.48 -4.93
N ALA A 99 30.47 47.33 -5.95
CA ALA A 99 29.31 47.23 -6.84
C ALA A 99 29.25 45.87 -7.56
N SER A 100 30.39 45.38 -8.08
CA SER A 100 30.46 44.10 -8.78
C SER A 100 30.21 42.90 -7.85
N LEU A 101 30.74 42.95 -6.62
CA LEU A 101 30.51 41.93 -5.60
C LEU A 101 29.05 41.93 -5.13
N THR A 102 28.44 43.11 -4.99
CA THR A 102 27.02 43.25 -4.66
C THR A 102 26.14 42.65 -5.75
N GLU A 103 26.43 42.91 -7.03
CA GLU A 103 25.71 42.29 -8.16
C GLU A 103 25.82 40.76 -8.14
N LEU A 104 27.01 40.20 -7.84
CA LEU A 104 27.21 38.76 -7.72
C LEU A 104 26.48 38.16 -6.51
N HIS A 105 26.49 38.87 -5.38
CA HIS A 105 25.74 38.50 -4.19
C HIS A 105 24.24 38.44 -4.50
N ASP A 106 23.69 39.50 -5.10
CA ASP A 106 22.26 39.57 -5.44
C ASP A 106 21.87 38.49 -6.45
N ALA A 107 22.72 38.22 -7.45
CA ALA A 107 22.52 37.12 -8.39
C ALA A 107 22.50 35.74 -7.71
N ALA A 108 23.38 35.51 -6.73
CA ALA A 108 23.42 34.27 -5.95
C ALA A 108 22.17 34.11 -5.07
N VAL A 109 21.71 35.20 -4.44
CA VAL A 109 20.47 35.23 -3.65
C VAL A 109 19.25 34.94 -4.51
N GLU A 110 19.12 35.58 -5.68
CA GLU A 110 18.02 35.33 -6.62
C GLU A 110 18.05 33.90 -7.17
N TYR A 111 19.24 33.36 -7.45
CA TYR A 111 19.40 31.96 -7.84
C TYR A 111 18.90 31.00 -6.75
N LEU A 112 19.27 31.26 -5.49
CA LEU A 112 18.79 30.46 -4.35
C LEU A 112 17.27 30.53 -4.23
N LYS A 113 16.68 31.73 -4.27
CA LYS A 113 15.21 31.91 -4.24
C LYS A 113 14.53 31.10 -5.33
N ALA A 114 15.06 31.13 -6.55
CA ALA A 114 14.54 30.33 -7.66
C ALA A 114 14.61 28.82 -7.39
N LYS A 115 15.71 28.32 -6.79
CA LYS A 115 15.87 26.91 -6.41
C LYS A 115 14.91 26.49 -5.30
N VAL A 116 14.75 27.33 -4.28
CA VAL A 116 13.78 27.10 -3.20
C VAL A 116 12.37 27.01 -3.81
N ARG A 117 11.99 27.94 -4.70
CA ARG A 117 10.70 27.91 -5.39
C ARG A 117 10.46 26.61 -6.17
N ILE A 118 11.47 26.12 -6.89
CA ILE A 118 11.40 24.83 -7.61
C ILE A 118 11.19 23.67 -6.63
N PHE A 119 11.96 23.63 -5.54
CA PHE A 119 11.83 22.59 -4.52
C PHE A 119 10.44 22.58 -3.87
N ARG A 120 9.90 23.76 -3.51
CA ARG A 120 8.52 23.89 -3.02
C ARG A 120 7.50 23.35 -4.02
N SER A 121 7.68 23.65 -5.31
CA SER A 121 6.81 23.12 -6.37
C SER A 121 6.88 21.60 -6.48
N GLN A 122 8.07 21.00 -6.33
CA GLN A 122 8.25 19.55 -6.34
C GLN A 122 7.56 18.88 -5.14
N ILE A 123 7.71 19.44 -3.94
CA ILE A 123 7.03 18.95 -2.73
C ILE A 123 5.50 19.04 -2.88
N ALA A 124 4.99 20.16 -3.39
CA ALA A 124 3.55 20.31 -3.65
C ALA A 124 3.04 19.24 -4.64
N LYS A 125 3.77 18.99 -5.72
CA LYS A 125 3.44 17.93 -6.69
C LYS A 125 3.46 16.55 -6.05
N LEU A 126 4.50 16.23 -5.28
CA LEU A 126 4.61 14.97 -4.56
C LEU A 126 3.40 14.77 -3.63
N SER A 127 3.07 15.78 -2.83
CA SER A 127 1.92 15.77 -1.93
C SER A 127 0.61 15.51 -2.67
N THR A 128 0.41 16.06 -3.88
CA THR A 128 -0.79 15.76 -4.69
C THR A 128 -0.86 14.33 -5.22
N MET A 129 0.28 13.65 -5.35
CA MET A 129 0.38 12.28 -5.85
C MET A 129 0.25 11.24 -4.75
N MET A 130 0.65 11.55 -3.51
CA MET A 130 0.60 10.64 -2.36
C MET A 130 -0.78 9.97 -2.16
N PRO A 131 -1.93 10.70 -2.20
CA PRO A 131 -3.25 10.09 -2.13
C PRO A 131 -3.51 9.05 -3.23
N ARG A 132 -3.03 9.32 -4.45
CA ARG A 132 -3.22 8.43 -5.62
C ARG A 132 -2.44 7.14 -5.46
N VAL A 133 -1.22 7.21 -4.93
CA VAL A 133 -0.39 6.03 -4.64
C VAL A 133 -1.12 5.09 -3.69
N ALA A 134 -1.71 5.61 -2.61
CA ALA A 134 -2.47 4.80 -1.67
C ALA A 134 -3.67 4.11 -2.33
N ALA A 135 -4.46 4.85 -3.11
CA ALA A 135 -5.61 4.29 -3.82
C ALA A 135 -5.19 3.20 -4.83
N SER A 136 -4.13 3.45 -5.61
CA SER A 136 -3.60 2.49 -6.58
C SER A 136 -3.05 1.23 -5.92
N LEU A 137 -2.30 1.35 -4.82
CA LEU A 137 -1.76 0.20 -4.10
C LEU A 137 -2.87 -0.72 -3.60
N PHE A 138 -3.89 -0.18 -2.93
CA PHE A 138 -4.96 -1.02 -2.39
C PHE A 138 -5.86 -1.60 -3.48
N SER A 139 -6.06 -0.89 -4.61
CA SER A 139 -6.74 -1.46 -5.78
C SER A 139 -5.96 -2.65 -6.34
N ASP A 140 -4.64 -2.51 -6.52
CA ASP A 140 -3.78 -3.59 -7.02
C ASP A 140 -3.80 -4.81 -6.09
N ILE A 141 -3.67 -4.62 -4.77
CA ILE A 141 -3.78 -5.71 -3.79
C ILE A 141 -5.12 -6.44 -3.95
N SER A 142 -6.22 -5.69 -4.06
CA SER A 142 -7.55 -6.27 -4.22
C SER A 142 -7.72 -7.05 -5.53
N GLU A 143 -7.25 -6.48 -6.64
CA GLU A 143 -7.30 -7.11 -7.96
C GLU A 143 -6.44 -8.38 -8.02
N ARG A 144 -5.23 -8.35 -7.45
CA ARG A 144 -4.35 -9.52 -7.38
C ARG A 144 -5.00 -10.65 -6.58
N ALA A 145 -5.57 -10.36 -5.41
CA ALA A 145 -6.25 -11.38 -4.60
C ALA A 145 -7.43 -12.01 -5.36
N ARG A 146 -8.30 -11.19 -5.96
CA ARG A 146 -9.44 -11.67 -6.77
C ARG A 146 -8.99 -12.52 -7.95
N LYS A 147 -7.88 -12.14 -8.60
CA LYS A 147 -7.33 -12.91 -9.72
C LYS A 147 -6.79 -14.27 -9.27
N ARG A 148 -6.07 -14.32 -8.14
CA ARG A 148 -5.58 -15.59 -7.54
C ARG A 148 -6.75 -16.49 -7.17
N GLU A 149 -7.72 -15.96 -6.44
CA GLU A 149 -8.95 -16.66 -6.04
C GLU A 149 -9.67 -17.25 -7.25
N LYS A 150 -9.95 -16.44 -8.28
CA LYS A 150 -10.63 -16.89 -9.50
C LYS A 150 -9.84 -17.99 -10.24
N THR A 151 -8.51 -17.88 -10.27
CA THR A 151 -7.66 -18.88 -10.93
C THR A 151 -7.70 -20.21 -10.18
N SER A 152 -7.54 -20.17 -8.85
CA SER A 152 -7.58 -21.36 -8.00
C SER A 152 -8.95 -22.03 -8.01
N LEU A 153 -10.04 -21.25 -7.92
CA LEU A 153 -11.40 -21.76 -8.02
C LEU A 153 -11.71 -22.35 -9.40
N LYS A 154 -11.15 -21.78 -10.48
CA LYS A 154 -11.31 -22.35 -11.81
C LYS A 154 -10.70 -23.74 -11.89
N VAL A 155 -9.46 -23.92 -11.42
CA VAL A 155 -8.79 -25.23 -11.44
C VAL A 155 -9.59 -26.27 -10.64
N LEU A 156 -10.11 -25.88 -9.46
CA LEU A 156 -10.94 -26.76 -8.65
C LEU A 156 -12.26 -27.12 -9.36
N ARG A 157 -12.90 -26.14 -10.01
CA ARG A 157 -14.14 -26.33 -10.73
C ARG A 157 -13.95 -27.24 -11.95
N ASP A 158 -12.93 -26.97 -12.78
CA ASP A 158 -12.65 -27.78 -13.96
C ASP A 158 -12.46 -29.26 -13.56
N ARG A 159 -11.71 -29.53 -12.47
CA ARG A 159 -11.55 -30.89 -11.92
C ARG A 159 -12.88 -31.49 -11.44
N TYR A 160 -13.68 -30.71 -10.72
CA TYR A 160 -14.98 -31.18 -10.23
C TYR A 160 -15.97 -31.46 -11.36
N GLU A 161 -15.97 -30.66 -12.42
CA GLU A 161 -16.81 -30.86 -13.61
C GLU A 161 -16.44 -32.16 -14.34
N ASP A 162 -15.14 -32.49 -14.42
CA ASP A 162 -14.68 -33.77 -14.96
C ASP A 162 -15.19 -34.96 -14.11
N GLU A 163 -14.99 -34.92 -12.78
CA GLU A 163 -15.46 -35.96 -11.85
C GLU A 163 -16.99 -36.12 -11.88
N GLN A 164 -17.72 -35.01 -11.91
CA GLN A 164 -19.17 -35.00 -12.02
C GLN A 164 -19.63 -35.64 -13.34
N GLY A 165 -18.92 -35.40 -14.44
CA GLY A 165 -19.18 -36.03 -15.74
C GLY A 165 -19.10 -37.55 -15.67
N GLU A 166 -18.11 -38.10 -14.99
CA GLU A 166 -17.93 -39.55 -14.83
C GLU A 166 -19.10 -40.20 -14.06
N TRP A 167 -19.55 -39.57 -12.97
CA TRP A 167 -20.69 -40.11 -12.20
C TRP A 167 -22.01 -39.93 -12.93
N MET A 168 -22.18 -38.89 -13.73
CA MET A 168 -23.37 -38.74 -14.58
C MET A 168 -23.45 -39.84 -15.64
N VAL A 169 -22.33 -40.19 -16.29
CA VAL A 169 -22.28 -41.32 -17.23
C VAL A 169 -22.65 -42.62 -16.51
N THR A 170 -22.12 -42.84 -15.30
CA THR A 170 -22.41 -44.03 -14.50
C THR A 170 -23.89 -44.08 -14.07
N ARG A 171 -24.46 -42.94 -13.66
CA ARG A 171 -25.88 -42.78 -13.32
C ARG A 171 -26.78 -43.15 -14.49
N ASP A 172 -26.48 -42.61 -15.67
CA ASP A 172 -27.28 -42.85 -16.87
C ASP A 172 -27.18 -44.32 -17.32
N ALA A 173 -26.00 -44.94 -17.19
CA ALA A 173 -25.80 -46.36 -17.43
C ALA A 173 -26.58 -47.23 -16.45
N ASN A 174 -26.56 -46.92 -15.15
CA ASN A 174 -27.34 -47.63 -14.14
C ASN A 174 -28.84 -47.51 -14.43
N ASN A 175 -29.32 -46.32 -14.77
CA ASN A 175 -30.71 -46.09 -15.16
C ASN A 175 -31.14 -46.85 -16.42
N ALA A 176 -30.30 -46.91 -17.43
CA ALA A 176 -30.56 -47.75 -18.61
C ALA A 176 -30.60 -49.26 -18.29
N ASN A 177 -29.84 -49.69 -17.28
CA ASN A 177 -29.82 -51.09 -16.83
C ASN A 177 -30.99 -51.46 -15.91
N LEU A 178 -31.71 -50.48 -15.33
CA LEU A 178 -32.91 -50.71 -14.53
C LEU A 178 -34.09 -51.09 -15.44
N LYS A 179 -34.14 -52.37 -15.83
CA LYS A 179 -35.18 -52.91 -16.73
C LYS A 179 -36.35 -53.48 -15.93
N PRO A 180 -37.59 -53.42 -16.46
CA PRO A 180 -38.75 -54.04 -15.82
C PRO A 180 -38.60 -55.55 -15.56
N SER A 181 -37.78 -56.24 -16.37
CA SER A 181 -37.49 -57.68 -16.21
C SER A 181 -36.78 -58.02 -14.89
N LEU A 182 -36.15 -57.04 -14.24
CA LEU A 182 -35.45 -57.22 -12.96
C LEU A 182 -36.40 -57.38 -11.77
N GLY A 183 -37.73 -57.19 -11.95
CA GLY A 183 -38.71 -57.47 -10.91
C GLY A 183 -38.94 -58.97 -10.65
N ASN A 184 -38.50 -59.86 -11.56
CA ASN A 184 -38.65 -61.30 -11.36
C ASN A 184 -37.75 -61.80 -10.20
N GLU A 185 -38.26 -62.72 -9.36
CA GLU A 185 -37.49 -63.34 -8.26
C GLU A 185 -36.14 -63.91 -8.70
N ASN A 186 -36.06 -64.47 -9.91
CA ASN A 186 -34.82 -65.03 -10.45
C ASN A 186 -33.77 -63.97 -10.80
N ALA A 187 -34.16 -62.71 -10.98
CA ALA A 187 -33.30 -61.59 -11.31
C ALA A 187 -32.96 -60.69 -10.11
N ARG A 188 -33.41 -61.05 -8.90
CA ARG A 188 -33.07 -60.36 -7.64
C ARG A 188 -31.57 -60.12 -7.43
N PRO A 189 -30.64 -61.08 -7.64
CA PRO A 189 -29.23 -60.83 -7.41
C PRO A 189 -28.66 -59.77 -8.37
N GLU A 190 -29.17 -59.68 -9.59
CA GLU A 190 -28.77 -58.65 -10.55
C GLU A 190 -29.30 -57.27 -10.14
N LEU A 191 -30.54 -57.19 -9.65
CA LEU A 191 -31.13 -55.97 -9.11
C LEU A 191 -30.36 -55.48 -7.86
N GLU A 192 -30.04 -56.38 -6.93
CA GLU A 192 -29.25 -56.06 -5.73
C GLU A 192 -27.86 -55.54 -6.09
N ALA A 193 -27.17 -56.18 -7.05
CA ALA A 193 -25.88 -55.71 -7.54
C ALA A 193 -25.97 -54.33 -8.21
N LEU A 194 -27.07 -54.02 -8.91
CA LEU A 194 -27.31 -52.69 -9.48
C LEU A 194 -27.54 -51.64 -8.38
N CYS A 195 -28.29 -51.98 -7.33
CA CYS A 195 -28.52 -51.09 -6.19
C CYS A 195 -27.23 -50.79 -5.41
N VAL A 196 -26.37 -51.78 -5.21
CA VAL A 196 -25.06 -51.58 -4.56
C VAL A 196 -24.21 -50.59 -5.37
N ARG A 197 -24.09 -50.81 -6.69
CA ARG A 197 -23.34 -49.89 -7.58
C ARG A 197 -23.91 -48.47 -7.57
N GLU A 198 -25.24 -48.33 -7.58
CA GLU A 198 -25.86 -47.01 -7.53
C GLU A 198 -25.70 -46.34 -6.16
N GLY A 199 -25.70 -47.11 -5.08
CA GLY A 199 -25.40 -46.63 -3.73
C GLY A 199 -23.96 -46.12 -3.59
N GLU A 200 -22.98 -46.88 -4.06
CA GLU A 200 -21.56 -46.48 -4.08
C GLU A 200 -21.35 -45.20 -4.89
N ARG A 201 -21.96 -45.11 -6.07
CA ARG A 201 -21.89 -43.93 -6.94
C ARG A 201 -22.59 -42.71 -6.32
N HIS A 202 -23.70 -42.92 -5.59
CA HIS A 202 -24.37 -41.85 -4.84
C HIS A 202 -23.47 -41.29 -3.75
N GLU A 203 -22.91 -42.18 -2.92
CA GLU A 203 -22.00 -41.80 -1.84
C GLU A 203 -20.80 -41.04 -2.40
N GLN A 204 -20.17 -41.55 -3.46
CA GLN A 204 -19.06 -40.88 -4.14
C GLN A 204 -19.44 -39.47 -4.62
N ALA A 205 -20.60 -39.31 -5.27
CA ALA A 205 -21.05 -38.02 -5.77
C ALA A 205 -21.33 -37.01 -4.63
N VAL A 206 -21.93 -37.47 -3.53
CA VAL A 206 -22.20 -36.62 -2.36
C VAL A 206 -20.90 -36.21 -1.67
N THR A 207 -20.01 -37.16 -1.37
CA THR A 207 -18.72 -36.88 -0.72
C THR A 207 -17.89 -35.91 -1.54
N ALA A 208 -17.77 -36.13 -2.86
CA ALA A 208 -16.97 -35.24 -3.68
C ALA A 208 -17.59 -33.85 -3.87
N THR A 209 -18.93 -33.74 -3.83
CA THR A 209 -19.61 -32.43 -3.80
C THR A 209 -19.30 -31.67 -2.51
N ASP A 210 -19.29 -32.37 -1.36
CA ASP A 210 -18.92 -31.78 -0.07
C ASP A 210 -17.43 -31.40 -0.04
N ASP A 211 -16.55 -32.27 -0.55
CA ASP A 211 -15.11 -31.99 -0.64
C ASP A 211 -14.83 -30.80 -1.57
N ALA A 212 -15.52 -30.71 -2.71
CA ALA A 212 -15.40 -29.58 -3.63
C ALA A 212 -15.86 -28.27 -2.97
N LEU A 213 -16.97 -28.29 -2.22
CA LEU A 213 -17.44 -27.14 -1.46
C LEU A 213 -16.41 -26.71 -0.41
N ILE A 214 -15.93 -27.65 0.43
CA ILE A 214 -14.96 -27.36 1.49
C ILE A 214 -13.66 -26.80 0.90
N ASN A 215 -13.15 -27.40 -0.17
CA ASN A 215 -11.94 -26.93 -0.84
C ASN A 215 -12.13 -25.53 -1.45
N ALA A 216 -13.30 -25.25 -2.03
CA ALA A 216 -13.60 -23.95 -2.60
C ALA A 216 -13.68 -22.87 -1.51
N LEU A 217 -14.33 -23.18 -0.38
CA LEU A 217 -14.42 -22.31 0.79
C LEU A 217 -13.06 -22.07 1.45
N ASP A 218 -12.19 -23.08 1.51
CA ASP A 218 -10.82 -22.95 2.01
C ASP A 218 -9.96 -22.03 1.12
N ILE A 219 -10.07 -22.14 -0.21
CA ILE A 219 -9.42 -21.23 -1.15
C ILE A 219 -9.87 -19.78 -0.90
N MET A 220 -11.19 -19.55 -0.81
CA MET A 220 -11.74 -18.23 -0.52
C MET A 220 -11.27 -17.70 0.84
N GLY A 221 -11.24 -18.55 1.86
CA GLY A 221 -10.73 -18.23 3.18
C GLY A 221 -9.26 -17.80 3.16
N LYS A 222 -8.40 -18.54 2.46
CA LYS A 222 -6.96 -18.23 2.34
C LYS A 222 -6.69 -16.93 1.59
N GLU A 223 -7.33 -16.73 0.44
CA GLU A 223 -7.12 -15.53 -0.37
C GLU A 223 -7.67 -14.27 0.31
N SER A 224 -8.84 -14.36 0.96
CA SER A 224 -9.40 -13.24 1.72
C SER A 224 -8.54 -12.86 2.93
N TRP A 225 -7.93 -13.83 3.61
CA TRP A 225 -6.98 -13.57 4.70
C TRP A 225 -5.66 -12.97 4.19
N SER A 226 -5.15 -13.48 3.07
CA SER A 226 -3.96 -12.93 2.41
C SER A 226 -4.16 -11.46 2.04
N LEU A 227 -5.29 -11.12 1.41
CA LEU A 227 -5.67 -9.74 1.11
C LEU A 227 -5.71 -8.87 2.35
N TYR A 228 -6.37 -9.34 3.41
CA TYR A 228 -6.51 -8.60 4.66
C TYR A 228 -5.14 -8.21 5.23
N ASN A 229 -4.21 -9.17 5.30
CA ASN A 229 -2.85 -8.92 5.79
C ASN A 229 -2.04 -8.03 4.85
N GLU A 230 -2.12 -8.22 3.53
CA GLU A 230 -1.44 -7.38 2.55
C GLU A 230 -1.91 -5.91 2.65
N VAL A 231 -3.21 -5.68 2.83
CA VAL A 231 -3.78 -4.33 2.98
C VAL A 231 -3.34 -3.68 4.29
N LEU A 232 -3.36 -4.40 5.41
CA LEU A 232 -2.90 -3.86 6.69
C LEU A 232 -1.41 -3.54 6.66
N HIS A 233 -0.59 -4.45 6.14
CA HIS A 233 0.84 -4.22 5.99
C HIS A 233 1.11 -3.02 5.06
N GLY A 234 0.44 -2.97 3.90
CA GLY A 234 0.57 -1.86 2.96
C GLY A 234 0.16 -0.51 3.57
N ALA A 235 -0.87 -0.47 4.41
CA ALA A 235 -1.26 0.74 5.13
C ALA A 235 -0.17 1.19 6.11
N SER A 236 0.37 0.28 6.94
CA SER A 236 1.43 0.61 7.88
C SER A 236 2.70 1.10 7.17
N GLN A 237 3.11 0.45 6.07
CA GLN A 237 4.28 0.85 5.29
C GLN A 237 4.09 2.21 4.60
N LEU A 238 2.91 2.47 4.03
CA LEU A 238 2.60 3.77 3.42
C LEU A 238 2.59 4.90 4.44
N LEU A 239 2.02 4.67 5.63
CA LEU A 239 2.01 5.67 6.70
C LEU A 239 3.44 5.97 7.18
N ALA A 240 4.26 4.94 7.42
CA ALA A 240 5.67 5.14 7.79
C ALA A 240 6.49 5.87 6.70
N LEU A 241 6.24 5.55 5.43
CA LEU A 241 6.84 6.28 4.30
C LEU A 241 6.40 7.76 4.29
N PHE A 242 5.12 8.03 4.53
CA PHE A 242 4.59 9.39 4.52
C PHE A 242 5.05 10.20 5.74
N ASP A 243 5.33 9.55 6.88
CA ASP A 243 5.92 10.17 8.07
C ASP A 243 7.35 10.64 7.84
N THR A 244 8.07 10.02 6.90
CA THR A 244 9.45 10.40 6.51
C THR A 244 9.53 11.29 5.27
N THR A 245 8.39 11.57 4.64
CA THR A 245 8.33 12.37 3.41
C THR A 245 8.08 13.83 3.74
N VAL A 246 8.93 14.72 3.24
CA VAL A 246 8.75 16.17 3.37
C VAL A 246 7.44 16.61 2.69
N GLN A 247 6.62 17.33 3.43
CA GLN A 247 5.33 17.86 3.02
C GLN A 247 5.36 19.38 2.92
N PRO A 248 4.39 20.01 2.22
CA PRO A 248 4.34 21.47 2.09
C PRO A 248 4.32 22.22 3.43
N ALA A 249 3.72 21.63 4.47
CA ALA A 249 3.63 22.26 5.79
C ALA A 249 4.92 22.11 6.63
N ASP A 250 5.87 21.26 6.22
CA ASP A 250 7.21 21.22 6.83
C ASP A 250 8.08 22.41 6.39
N LEU A 251 7.65 23.13 5.35
CA LEU A 251 8.38 24.27 4.81
C LEU A 251 7.96 25.56 5.53
N VAL A 252 8.92 26.45 5.78
CA VAL A 252 8.65 27.79 6.30
C VAL A 252 7.70 28.52 5.35
N GLN A 253 6.56 28.96 5.88
CA GLN A 253 5.56 29.75 5.15
C GLN A 253 6.21 31.03 4.63
N THR A 254 6.04 31.29 3.34
CA THR A 254 6.51 32.53 2.71
C THR A 254 5.42 33.09 1.82
N ASP A 255 5.45 34.41 1.59
CA ASP A 255 4.47 35.09 0.74
C ASP A 255 4.43 34.55 -0.72
N GLU A 256 5.42 33.75 -1.13
CA GLU A 256 5.51 33.11 -2.44
C GLU A 256 4.92 31.68 -2.51
N ASP A 257 4.15 31.23 -1.53
CA ASP A 257 3.64 29.86 -1.50
C ASP A 257 2.80 29.53 -2.75
N VAL A 258 3.35 28.66 -3.61
CA VAL A 258 2.90 28.37 -4.98
C VAL A 258 1.50 27.75 -5.05
N VAL A 259 0.97 27.23 -3.93
CA VAL A 259 -0.34 26.61 -3.87
C VAL A 259 -1.08 27.09 -2.63
N ALA A 260 -1.75 28.24 -2.75
CA ALA A 260 -2.78 28.63 -1.79
C ALA A 260 -3.92 27.60 -1.83
N GLN A 261 -3.88 26.60 -0.95
CA GLN A 261 -5.02 25.70 -0.75
C GLN A 261 -6.15 26.49 -0.08
N ARG A 262 -7.03 27.08 -0.89
CA ARG A 262 -8.27 27.68 -0.38
C ARG A 262 -9.10 26.59 0.30
N LYS A 263 -9.19 26.64 1.62
CA LYS A 263 -10.16 25.86 2.39
C LYS A 263 -11.57 26.29 1.96
N THR A 264 -12.45 25.32 1.73
CA THR A 264 -13.86 25.62 1.48
C THR A 264 -14.54 26.09 2.77
N LEU A 265 -15.63 26.86 2.65
CA LEU A 265 -16.44 27.31 3.80
C LEU A 265 -16.87 26.12 4.70
N ILE A 266 -17.19 24.98 4.09
CA ILE A 266 -17.58 23.75 4.81
C ILE A 266 -16.42 23.21 5.65
N THR A 267 -15.20 23.25 5.12
CA THR A 267 -13.99 22.83 5.84
C THR A 267 -13.75 23.73 7.05
N LEU A 268 -13.87 25.05 6.87
CA LEU A 268 -13.71 26.02 7.95
C LEU A 268 -14.77 25.85 9.04
N LEU A 269 -16.04 25.62 8.67
CA LEU A 269 -17.11 25.34 9.62
C LEU A 269 -16.84 24.07 10.45
N LYS A 270 -16.32 23.01 9.83
CA LYS A 270 -15.95 21.78 10.55
C LYS A 270 -14.77 21.98 11.50
N GLU A 271 -13.77 22.77 11.10
CA GLU A 271 -12.66 23.14 11.98
C GLU A 271 -13.16 23.96 13.17
N TYR A 272 -14.04 24.93 12.94
CA TYR A 272 -14.62 25.75 14.00
C TYR A 272 -15.42 24.92 15.01
N VAL A 273 -16.30 24.04 14.53
CA VAL A 273 -17.07 23.11 15.38
C VAL A 273 -16.14 22.16 16.14
N LYS A 274 -15.03 21.73 15.53
CA LYS A 274 -14.04 20.86 16.19
C LYS A 274 -13.28 21.61 17.29
N ILE A 275 -12.89 22.86 17.05
CA ILE A 275 -12.24 23.72 18.05
C ILE A 275 -13.21 24.03 19.20
N GLU A 276 -14.49 24.27 18.92
CA GLU A 276 -15.51 24.46 19.97
C GLU A 276 -15.75 23.19 20.80
N ALA A 277 -15.66 22.00 20.20
CA ALA A 277 -15.95 20.73 20.87
C ALA A 277 -14.73 20.14 21.62
N GLU A 278 -13.53 20.25 21.05
CA GLU A 278 -12.31 19.60 21.55
C GLU A 278 -11.31 20.59 22.18
N GLY A 279 -11.57 21.90 22.06
CA GLY A 279 -10.63 22.97 22.44
C GLY A 279 -9.59 23.26 21.35
N GLU A 280 -8.80 24.33 21.53
CA GLU A 280 -7.63 24.59 20.71
C GLU A 280 -6.61 23.46 20.89
N GLN A 281 -6.21 22.81 19.79
CA GLN A 281 -5.14 21.81 19.87
C GLN A 281 -3.84 22.50 20.33
N PRO A 282 -3.07 21.88 21.25
CA PRO A 282 -1.76 22.40 21.61
C PRO A 282 -0.90 22.52 20.35
N PRO A 283 0.13 23.38 20.31
CA PRO A 283 1.04 23.42 19.18
C PRO A 283 1.71 22.05 18.96
N PRO A 284 2.12 21.72 17.72
CA PRO A 284 2.88 20.50 17.43
C PRO A 284 4.10 20.36 18.36
N PRO A 285 4.53 19.12 18.69
CA PRO A 285 5.73 18.91 19.48
C PRO A 285 6.93 19.67 18.89
N GLU A 286 7.76 20.23 19.75
CA GLU A 286 8.92 21.03 19.35
C GLU A 286 9.79 20.26 18.34
N GLY A 287 10.02 20.85 17.17
CA GLY A 287 10.76 20.22 16.06
C GLY A 287 9.93 19.36 15.09
N LYS A 288 8.59 19.27 15.25
CA LYS A 288 7.71 18.58 14.29
C LYS A 288 6.67 19.54 13.71
N ALA A 289 6.40 19.44 12.40
CA ALA A 289 5.36 20.24 11.76
C ALA A 289 3.93 19.71 12.01
N PHE A 290 3.80 18.45 12.46
CA PHE A 290 2.52 17.75 12.58
C PHE A 290 2.31 17.14 13.96
N HIS A 291 1.05 17.09 14.38
CA HIS A 291 0.62 16.23 15.47
C HIS A 291 0.68 14.78 15.05
N THR A 292 1.04 13.91 15.98
CA THR A 292 0.82 12.49 15.84
C THR A 292 -0.64 12.17 16.16
N ARG A 293 -1.27 11.33 15.34
CA ARG A 293 -2.61 10.81 15.56
C ARG A 293 -2.62 9.30 15.57
N GLU A 294 -3.44 8.77 16.47
CA GLU A 294 -3.77 7.36 16.51
C GLU A 294 -4.98 7.08 15.60
N TYR A 295 -4.74 6.32 14.54
CA TYR A 295 -5.77 5.89 13.60
C TYR A 295 -6.35 4.56 14.05
N LYS A 296 -7.69 4.50 14.08
CA LYS A 296 -8.41 3.29 14.47
C LYS A 296 -8.02 2.10 13.59
N GLY A 297 -7.86 0.95 14.24
CA GLY A 297 -7.67 -0.33 13.59
C GLY A 297 -8.87 -0.76 12.76
N VAL A 298 -8.73 -1.91 12.12
CA VAL A 298 -9.74 -2.52 11.25
C VAL A 298 -10.46 -3.63 12.01
N LYS A 299 -11.76 -3.81 11.74
CA LYS A 299 -12.54 -4.91 12.31
C LYS A 299 -11.98 -6.27 11.90
N GLN A 300 -11.75 -7.14 12.88
CA GLN A 300 -11.23 -8.48 12.69
C GLN A 300 -12.35 -9.51 12.52
N GLY A 301 -11.99 -10.64 11.90
CA GLY A 301 -12.81 -11.85 11.89
C GLY A 301 -13.81 -11.97 10.74
N LYS A 302 -13.96 -10.95 9.88
CA LYS A 302 -14.87 -10.99 8.72
C LYS A 302 -14.30 -11.66 7.47
N LEU A 303 -12.99 -11.86 7.43
CA LEU A 303 -12.25 -12.49 6.34
C LEU A 303 -11.42 -13.65 6.92
N GLY A 304 -11.09 -14.64 6.09
CA GLY A 304 -10.38 -15.85 6.50
C GLY A 304 -11.23 -17.12 6.51
N ALA A 305 -10.62 -18.25 6.83
CA ALA A 305 -11.30 -19.55 6.83
C ALA A 305 -12.44 -19.62 7.87
N THR A 306 -12.19 -19.18 9.11
CA THR A 306 -13.20 -19.23 10.19
C THR A 306 -14.54 -18.60 9.82
N PRO A 307 -14.62 -17.35 9.34
CA PRO A 307 -15.91 -16.75 8.98
C PRO A 307 -16.63 -17.47 7.83
N VAL A 308 -15.88 -18.07 6.90
CA VAL A 308 -16.46 -18.84 5.78
C VAL A 308 -17.15 -20.10 6.29
N PHE A 309 -16.48 -20.86 7.16
CA PHE A 309 -17.06 -22.08 7.72
C PHE A 309 -18.21 -21.80 8.70
N LEU A 310 -18.14 -20.70 9.45
CA LEU A 310 -19.30 -20.25 10.26
C LEU A 310 -20.50 -19.89 9.37
N THR A 311 -20.25 -19.33 8.19
CA THR A 311 -21.31 -19.02 7.22
C THR A 311 -21.92 -20.30 6.66
N LEU A 312 -21.09 -21.30 6.31
CA LEU A 312 -21.58 -22.62 5.90
C LEU A 312 -22.49 -23.23 6.96
N GLN A 313 -22.01 -23.33 8.21
CA GLN A 313 -22.77 -23.91 9.31
C GLN A 313 -24.12 -23.18 9.52
N ALA A 314 -24.10 -21.85 9.53
CA ALA A 314 -25.33 -21.07 9.71
C ALA A 314 -26.33 -21.29 8.55
N MET A 315 -25.85 -21.45 7.33
CA MET A 315 -26.69 -21.72 6.15
C MET A 315 -27.21 -23.17 6.09
N GLU A 316 -26.48 -24.11 6.70
CA GLU A 316 -26.94 -25.50 6.88
C GLU A 316 -28.03 -25.59 7.96
N GLU A 317 -27.91 -24.81 9.03
CA GLU A 317 -28.90 -24.73 10.12
C GLU A 317 -30.15 -23.94 9.70
N ASP A 318 -29.98 -22.84 8.96
CA ASP A 318 -31.06 -22.01 8.44
C ASP A 318 -30.79 -21.60 6.98
N ALA A 319 -31.55 -22.17 6.05
CA ALA A 319 -31.43 -21.84 4.63
C ALA A 319 -31.78 -20.36 4.30
N ALA A 320 -32.46 -19.65 5.21
CA ALA A 320 -32.72 -18.22 5.10
C ALA A 320 -31.56 -17.35 5.61
N ALA A 321 -30.55 -17.93 6.28
CA ALA A 321 -29.36 -17.21 6.68
C ALA A 321 -28.59 -16.74 5.44
N GLY A 322 -28.33 -15.43 5.36
CA GLY A 322 -27.49 -14.82 4.33
C GLY A 322 -26.06 -14.63 4.82
N ALA A 323 -25.07 -14.85 3.96
CA ALA A 323 -23.66 -14.69 4.33
C ALA A 323 -23.36 -13.26 4.81
N VAL A 324 -24.00 -12.26 4.20
CA VAL A 324 -23.88 -10.86 4.60
C VAL A 324 -24.28 -10.66 6.07
N THR A 325 -25.38 -11.29 6.51
CA THR A 325 -25.89 -11.17 7.88
C THR A 325 -24.96 -11.89 8.87
N VAL A 326 -24.52 -13.11 8.53
CA VAL A 326 -23.62 -13.90 9.38
C VAL A 326 -22.29 -13.16 9.56
N LEU A 327 -21.65 -12.74 8.47
CA LEU A 327 -20.38 -12.01 8.49
C LEU A 327 -20.49 -10.63 9.13
N ALA A 328 -21.66 -9.99 9.05
CA ALA A 328 -21.91 -8.73 9.75
C ALA A 328 -21.92 -8.90 11.27
N GLY A 329 -22.43 -10.04 11.76
CA GLY A 329 -22.50 -10.40 13.17
C GLY A 329 -21.18 -10.86 13.78
N ILE A 330 -20.17 -11.21 12.97
CA ILE A 330 -18.85 -11.57 13.47
C ILE A 330 -18.10 -10.30 13.90
N ASP A 331 -17.79 -10.22 15.18
CA ASP A 331 -16.94 -9.19 15.78
C ASP A 331 -15.84 -9.84 16.62
N LYS A 332 -14.62 -9.88 16.09
CA LYS A 332 -13.42 -10.30 16.84
C LYS A 332 -12.65 -9.10 17.40
N GLY A 333 -13.27 -7.92 17.45
CA GLY A 333 -12.64 -6.68 17.86
C GLY A 333 -11.94 -5.96 16.71
N MET A 334 -11.07 -5.02 17.06
CA MET A 334 -10.28 -4.21 16.12
C MET A 334 -8.82 -4.65 16.16
N THR A 335 -8.10 -4.50 15.04
CA THR A 335 -6.63 -4.55 15.06
C THR A 335 -6.06 -3.44 15.92
N ASP A 336 -4.79 -3.59 16.25
CA ASP A 336 -4.04 -2.54 16.90
C ASP A 336 -4.15 -1.24 16.09
N PRO A 337 -4.35 -0.11 16.78
CA PRO A 337 -4.36 1.19 16.13
C PRO A 337 -2.98 1.53 15.58
N ILE A 338 -2.95 2.35 14.53
CA ILE A 338 -1.71 2.77 13.88
C ILE A 338 -1.47 4.23 14.22
N THR A 339 -0.29 4.52 14.76
CA THR A 339 0.12 5.88 15.15
C THR A 339 0.99 6.48 14.05
N SER A 340 0.59 7.62 13.50
CA SER A 340 1.28 8.31 12.38
C SER A 340 0.91 9.80 12.37
N ASN A 341 1.57 10.63 11.57
CA ASN A 341 1.29 12.07 11.53
C ASN A 341 -0.14 12.37 11.05
N ASP A 342 -0.79 13.38 11.61
CA ASP A 342 -2.15 13.82 11.22
C ASP A 342 -2.08 14.75 10.01
N THR A 343 -2.07 14.17 8.81
CA THR A 343 -2.07 14.93 7.55
C THR A 343 -3.21 14.48 6.65
N PRO A 344 -3.67 15.32 5.70
CA PRO A 344 -4.65 14.91 4.71
C PRO A 344 -4.22 13.67 3.90
N ASN A 345 -2.91 13.50 3.68
CA ASN A 345 -2.37 12.36 2.95
C ASN A 345 -2.47 11.06 3.77
N HIS A 346 -2.12 11.09 5.06
CA HIS A 346 -2.29 9.94 5.96
C HIS A 346 -3.76 9.55 6.10
N ALA A 347 -4.64 10.53 6.27
CA ALA A 347 -6.09 10.29 6.32
C ALA A 347 -6.60 9.64 5.02
N HIS A 348 -6.03 9.96 3.86
CA HIS A 348 -6.38 9.32 2.60
C HIS A 348 -5.92 7.86 2.52
N VAL A 349 -4.76 7.51 3.09
CA VAL A 349 -4.33 6.10 3.20
C VAL A 349 -5.37 5.30 3.97
N ILE A 350 -5.77 5.78 5.15
CA ILE A 350 -6.76 5.12 6.02
C ILE A 350 -8.11 5.00 5.31
N LYS A 351 -8.57 6.07 4.65
CA LYS A 351 -9.83 6.05 3.90
C LYS A 351 -9.79 5.05 2.75
N SER A 352 -8.69 4.97 2.01
CA SER A 352 -8.54 4.04 0.89
C SER A 352 -8.46 2.60 1.37
N ARG A 353 -7.75 2.34 2.47
CA ARG A 353 -7.71 1.04 3.16
C ARG A 353 -9.13 0.58 3.53
N ASP A 354 -9.86 1.42 4.27
CA ASP A 354 -11.19 1.09 4.77
C ASP A 354 -12.19 0.88 3.62
N ARG A 355 -12.10 1.70 2.56
CA ARG A 355 -12.91 1.56 1.36
C ARG A 355 -12.67 0.23 0.67
N VAL A 356 -11.42 -0.14 0.40
CA VAL A 356 -11.09 -1.40 -0.29
C VAL A 356 -11.52 -2.60 0.53
N LEU A 357 -11.28 -2.60 1.84
CA LEU A 357 -11.71 -3.68 2.71
C LEU A 357 -13.23 -3.81 2.77
N SER A 358 -13.96 -2.69 2.87
CA SER A 358 -15.42 -2.70 2.87
C SER A 358 -15.98 -3.23 1.55
N GLN A 359 -15.46 -2.77 0.41
CA GLN A 359 -15.86 -3.23 -0.92
C GLN A 359 -15.54 -4.72 -1.13
N TYR A 360 -14.36 -5.17 -0.69
CA TYR A 360 -13.97 -6.57 -0.79
C TYR A 360 -14.82 -7.46 0.11
N THR A 361 -15.11 -7.05 1.35
CA THR A 361 -15.93 -7.85 2.29
C THR A 361 -17.35 -8.06 1.76
N GLN A 362 -17.95 -7.06 1.12
CA GLN A 362 -19.26 -7.19 0.49
C GLN A 362 -19.25 -8.19 -0.68
N HIS A 363 -18.24 -8.07 -1.56
CA HIS A 363 -18.06 -8.99 -2.67
C HIS A 363 -17.84 -10.43 -2.18
N PHE A 364 -16.94 -10.60 -1.22
CA PHE A 364 -16.60 -11.87 -0.59
C PHE A 364 -17.83 -12.56 0.03
N ALA A 365 -18.66 -11.82 0.77
CA ALA A 365 -19.88 -12.36 1.35
C ALA A 365 -20.82 -12.95 0.30
N LEU A 366 -21.03 -12.21 -0.81
CA LEU A 366 -21.89 -12.66 -1.91
C LEU A 366 -21.31 -13.89 -2.61
N ASP A 367 -20.01 -13.93 -2.83
CA ASP A 367 -19.37 -15.08 -3.48
C ASP A 367 -19.43 -16.34 -2.62
N VAL A 368 -19.20 -16.23 -1.30
CA VAL A 368 -19.32 -17.34 -0.36
C VAL A 368 -20.75 -17.88 -0.36
N GLU A 369 -21.75 -17.00 -0.31
CA GLU A 369 -23.16 -17.39 -0.35
C GLU A 369 -23.52 -18.12 -1.65
N ASN A 370 -23.09 -17.57 -2.79
CA ASN A 370 -23.34 -18.15 -4.10
C ASN A 370 -22.71 -19.54 -4.22
N LEU A 371 -21.49 -19.71 -3.70
CA LEU A 371 -20.77 -20.97 -3.71
C LEU A 371 -21.48 -22.04 -2.86
N ILE A 372 -21.85 -21.71 -1.63
CA ILE A 372 -22.59 -22.60 -0.73
C ILE A 372 -23.92 -23.01 -1.39
N ARG A 373 -24.69 -22.04 -1.90
CA ARG A 373 -25.98 -22.34 -2.56
C ARG A 373 -25.83 -23.21 -3.79
N HIS A 374 -24.78 -23.01 -4.57
CA HIS A 374 -24.51 -23.81 -5.76
C HIS A 374 -24.27 -25.27 -5.42
N PHE A 375 -23.30 -25.58 -4.54
CA PHE A 375 -23.01 -26.96 -4.16
C PHE A 375 -24.16 -27.60 -3.36
N SER A 376 -24.85 -26.85 -2.50
CA SER A 376 -26.05 -27.33 -1.81
C SER A 376 -27.21 -27.61 -2.75
N ALA A 377 -27.30 -26.95 -3.91
CA ALA A 377 -28.28 -27.29 -4.93
C ALA A 377 -27.92 -28.62 -5.62
N ILE A 378 -26.65 -28.81 -5.99
CA ILE A 378 -26.17 -30.06 -6.60
C ILE A 378 -26.38 -31.25 -5.66
N LYS A 379 -25.98 -31.12 -4.39
CA LYS A 379 -26.17 -32.17 -3.37
C LYS A 379 -27.65 -32.55 -3.19
N ARG A 380 -28.56 -31.56 -3.17
CA ARG A 380 -30.00 -31.82 -3.07
C ARG A 380 -30.56 -32.51 -4.31
N GLU A 381 -30.09 -32.15 -5.50
CA GLU A 381 -30.48 -32.82 -6.74
C GLU A 381 -30.05 -34.30 -6.71
N GLU A 382 -28.83 -34.56 -6.28
CA GLU A 382 -28.28 -35.91 -6.15
C GLU A 382 -29.03 -36.75 -5.11
N GLN A 383 -29.35 -36.18 -3.94
CA GLN A 383 -30.20 -36.83 -2.93
C GLN A 383 -31.60 -37.14 -3.46
N ARG A 384 -32.20 -36.20 -4.20
CA ARG A 384 -33.54 -36.39 -4.79
C ARG A 384 -33.52 -37.48 -5.85
N TRP A 385 -32.47 -37.53 -6.67
CA TRP A 385 -32.28 -38.60 -7.65
C TRP A 385 -32.25 -39.96 -6.96
N TYR A 386 -31.40 -40.11 -5.95
CA TYR A 386 -31.24 -41.38 -5.23
C TYR A 386 -32.51 -41.81 -4.50
N GLN A 387 -33.29 -40.87 -3.94
CA GLN A 387 -34.60 -41.17 -3.37
C GLN A 387 -35.58 -41.71 -4.42
N ASN A 388 -35.68 -41.04 -5.58
CA ASN A 388 -36.54 -41.49 -6.68
C ASN A 388 -36.11 -42.87 -7.19
N TRP A 389 -34.81 -43.10 -7.31
CA TRP A 389 -34.23 -44.38 -7.68
C TRP A 389 -34.70 -45.49 -6.73
N ASN A 390 -34.56 -45.28 -5.42
CA ASN A 390 -34.96 -46.27 -4.42
C ASN A 390 -36.46 -46.57 -4.49
N SER A 391 -37.31 -45.56 -4.68
CA SER A 391 -38.76 -45.78 -4.87
C SER A 391 -39.07 -46.62 -6.12
N LEU A 392 -38.32 -46.43 -7.21
CA LEU A 392 -38.47 -47.26 -8.42
C LEU A 392 -38.05 -48.71 -8.15
N VAL A 393 -36.92 -48.92 -7.48
CA VAL A 393 -36.44 -50.25 -7.09
C VAL A 393 -37.43 -50.96 -6.19
N GLU A 394 -38.00 -50.28 -5.19
CA GLU A 394 -39.02 -50.83 -4.30
C GLU A 394 -40.26 -51.27 -5.10
N SER A 395 -40.73 -50.44 -6.03
CA SER A 395 -41.87 -50.79 -6.90
C SER A 395 -41.63 -52.01 -7.80
N LEU A 396 -40.36 -52.31 -8.12
CA LEU A 396 -39.98 -53.51 -8.87
C LEU A 396 -39.90 -54.74 -7.98
N LYS A 397 -39.58 -54.60 -6.69
CA LYS A 397 -39.51 -55.70 -5.72
C LYS A 397 -40.89 -56.20 -5.27
N GLU A 398 -41.91 -55.35 -5.35
CA GLU A 398 -43.29 -55.67 -4.99
C GLU A 398 -44.10 -56.37 -6.10
N LYS A 399 -43.58 -56.41 -7.33
CA LYS A 399 -44.17 -57.12 -8.48
C LYS A 399 -43.63 -58.54 -8.58
#